data_AF-A0A971NPZ3-F1
#
_entry.id   AF-A0A971NPZ3-F1
#
_cell.length_a   1.000
_cell.length_b   1.000
_cell.length_c   1.000
_cell.angle_alpha   90.00
_cell.angle_beta   90.00
_cell.angle_gamma   90.00
#
_symmetry.space_group_name_H-M   'P 1'
#
loop_
_entity.id
_entity.type
_entity.pdbx_description
1 polymer ?
#
loop_
_entity_poly.entity_id
_entity_poly.type
_entity_poly.pdbx_seq_one_letter_code
_entity_poly.pdbx_strand_id
1 'polypeptide(L)'
;MKKLLFCFPVLAFILFSSALHAVEYSSIYKGIRPLGMGGAFVAVSNDQNALFYNPAGLSFIEQRRLILLSVEAELGQGAYDAYTDALDVDTDNEQEVAEFLREYIGDYSHAAAAVFPYYIRPHFAFGIFSSAKTNFIARNFQYPSL
;
A
#
# COMPACT_ATOMS: atom_id res chain seq x y z
N MET A 1 45.26 4.40 18.50
CA MET A 1 44.25 5.22 17.80
C MET A 1 43.41 4.44 16.77
N LYS A 2 43.99 3.54 15.95
CA LYS A 2 43.24 2.75 14.96
C LYS A 2 42.15 1.82 15.54
N LYS A 3 42.34 1.28 16.76
CA LYS A 3 41.35 0.43 17.45
C LYS A 3 40.09 1.21 17.87
N LEU A 4 40.22 2.49 18.21
CA LEU A 4 39.10 3.35 18.60
C LEU A 4 38.22 3.73 17.39
N LEU A 5 38.83 3.93 16.22
CA LEU A 5 38.17 4.15 14.93
C LEU A 5 37.32 2.96 14.47
N PHE A 6 37.69 1.73 14.88
CA PHE A 6 36.92 0.52 14.58
C PHE A 6 35.75 0.30 15.55
N CYS A 7 35.86 0.80 16.79
CA CYS A 7 34.78 0.69 17.79
C CYS A 7 33.61 1.63 17.51
N PHE A 8 33.86 2.80 16.91
CA PHE A 8 32.81 3.79 16.60
C PHE A 8 31.70 3.26 15.66
N PRO A 9 31.99 2.63 14.49
CA PRO A 9 30.94 2.08 13.63
C PRO A 9 30.21 0.90 14.27
N VAL A 10 30.89 0.10 15.10
CA VAL A 10 30.26 -1.02 15.82
C VAL A 10 29.28 -0.50 16.87
N LEU A 11 29.66 0.53 17.63
CA LEU A 11 28.77 1.15 18.62
C LEU A 11 27.59 1.85 17.94
N ALA A 12 27.82 2.53 16.81
CA ALA A 12 26.76 3.14 16.02
C ALA A 12 25.78 2.09 15.48
N PHE A 13 26.26 0.94 15.01
CA PHE A 13 25.42 -0.17 14.56
C PHE A 13 24.57 -0.77 15.70
N ILE A 14 25.16 -0.94 16.89
CA ILE A 14 24.43 -1.43 18.08
C ILE A 14 23.34 -0.45 18.50
N LEU A 15 23.63 0.86 18.53
CA LEU A 15 22.65 1.88 18.87
C LEU A 15 21.53 1.96 17.82
N PHE A 16 21.88 1.88 16.53
CA PHE A 16 20.91 1.85 15.44
C PHE A 16 19.99 0.63 15.48
N SER A 17 20.49 -0.53 15.94
CA SER A 17 19.69 -1.75 16.08
C SER A 17 18.50 -1.59 17.03
N SER A 18 18.58 -0.70 18.03
CA SER A 18 17.48 -0.46 18.98
C SER A 18 16.30 0.30 18.37
N ALA A 19 16.49 0.93 17.21
CA ALA A 19 15.44 1.63 16.45
C ALA A 19 14.71 0.71 15.45
N LEU A 20 15.15 -0.53 15.26
CA LEU A 20 14.45 -1.49 14.41
C LEU A 20 13.28 -2.12 15.17
N HIS A 21 12.07 -1.69 14.84
CA HIS A 21 10.86 -2.37 15.27
C HIS A 21 10.50 -3.46 14.26
N ALA A 22 10.43 -4.70 14.72
CA ALA A 22 9.84 -5.79 13.95
C ALA A 22 8.31 -5.60 13.95
N VAL A 23 7.80 -4.92 12.93
CA VAL A 23 6.36 -4.76 12.70
C VAL A 23 5.95 -5.74 11.62
N GLU A 24 4.87 -6.48 11.88
CA GLU A 24 4.24 -7.30 10.86
C GLU A 24 3.51 -6.39 9.87
N TYR A 25 3.87 -6.50 8.59
CA TYR A 25 3.09 -5.88 7.54
C TYR A 25 1.86 -6.74 7.27
N SER A 26 0.68 -6.18 7.53
CA SER A 26 -0.59 -6.85 7.18
C SER A 26 -0.74 -7.04 5.64
N SER A 27 0.06 -6.37 4.81
CA SER A 27 0.27 -6.69 3.39
C SER A 27 1.62 -6.15 2.92
N ILE A 28 2.29 -6.89 2.04
CA ILE A 28 3.72 -6.72 1.72
C ILE A 28 3.97 -5.57 0.71
N TYR A 29 2.96 -5.18 -0.07
CA TYR A 29 2.87 -4.05 -1.04
C TYR A 29 2.05 -4.53 -2.25
N LYS A 30 1.24 -3.66 -2.84
CA LYS A 30 0.51 -3.92 -4.08
C LYS A 30 0.68 -2.75 -5.02
N GLY A 31 1.23 -3.01 -6.20
CA GLY A 31 1.37 -1.98 -7.21
C GLY A 31 0.06 -1.70 -7.93
N ILE A 32 -0.09 -0.47 -8.43
CA ILE A 32 -1.27 -0.04 -9.21
C ILE A 32 -1.53 -0.96 -10.42
N ARG A 33 -0.47 -1.41 -11.12
CA ARG A 33 -0.64 -2.27 -12.31
C ARG A 33 -1.20 -3.66 -11.97
N PRO A 34 -0.65 -4.41 -11.00
CA PRO A 34 -1.30 -5.62 -10.51
C PRO A 34 -2.73 -5.41 -10.01
N LEU A 35 -3.01 -4.29 -9.33
CA LEU A 35 -4.35 -3.95 -8.86
C LEU A 35 -5.33 -3.74 -10.02
N GLY A 36 -4.94 -2.99 -11.05
CA GLY A 36 -5.75 -2.79 -12.27
C GLY A 36 -6.01 -4.08 -13.06
N MET A 37 -5.24 -5.14 -12.82
CA MET A 37 -5.46 -6.48 -13.36
C MET A 37 -6.32 -7.37 -12.45
N GLY A 38 -6.93 -6.84 -11.38
CA GLY A 38 -7.67 -7.62 -10.40
C GLY A 38 -6.79 -8.61 -9.62
N GLY A 39 -5.49 -8.33 -9.51
CA GLY A 39 -4.51 -9.23 -8.89
C GLY A 39 -3.93 -10.30 -9.83
N ALA A 40 -4.39 -10.38 -11.10
CA ALA A 40 -3.95 -11.39 -12.06
C ALA A 40 -2.59 -11.04 -12.74
N PHE A 41 -1.57 -10.71 -11.95
CA PHE A 41 -0.27 -10.22 -12.46
C PHE A 41 0.83 -11.28 -12.53
N VAL A 42 0.65 -12.43 -11.87
CA VAL A 42 1.68 -13.47 -11.68
C VAL A 42 2.28 -13.95 -13.02
N ALA A 43 1.47 -14.07 -14.07
CA ALA A 43 1.90 -14.54 -15.39
C ALA A 43 2.60 -13.47 -16.24
N VAL A 44 2.41 -12.19 -15.94
CA VAL A 44 2.94 -11.04 -16.71
C VAL A 44 3.85 -10.15 -15.88
N SER A 45 4.55 -10.75 -14.91
CA SER A 45 5.39 -10.04 -13.93
C SER A 45 6.68 -9.46 -14.50
N ASN A 46 6.57 -8.50 -15.41
CA ASN A 46 7.68 -7.91 -16.16
C ASN A 46 8.04 -6.48 -15.70
N ASP A 47 7.85 -6.15 -14.43
CA ASP A 47 8.26 -4.88 -13.83
C ASP A 47 8.68 -5.03 -12.35
N GLN A 48 8.83 -3.92 -11.61
CA GLN A 48 9.24 -3.93 -10.20
C GLN A 48 8.30 -4.73 -9.28
N ASN A 49 7.02 -4.86 -9.66
CA ASN A 49 6.04 -5.64 -8.89
C ASN A 49 6.36 -7.14 -8.91
N ALA A 50 7.21 -7.60 -9.83
CA ALA A 50 7.72 -8.98 -9.83
C ALA A 50 8.35 -9.38 -8.48
N LEU A 51 8.94 -8.43 -7.73
CA LEU A 51 9.49 -8.67 -6.40
C LEU A 51 8.45 -9.17 -5.38
N PHE A 52 7.17 -8.82 -5.56
CA PHE A 52 6.09 -9.14 -4.63
C PHE A 52 5.09 -10.16 -5.19
N TYR A 53 5.13 -10.43 -6.50
CA TYR A 53 4.20 -11.35 -7.18
C TYR A 53 4.91 -12.60 -7.71
N ASN A 54 5.91 -12.43 -8.58
CA ASN A 54 6.64 -13.54 -9.20
C ASN A 54 8.07 -13.12 -9.59
N PRO A 55 9.09 -13.45 -8.77
CA PRO A 55 10.48 -13.08 -9.03
C PRO A 55 11.06 -13.68 -10.32
N ALA A 56 10.53 -14.80 -10.82
CA ALA A 56 10.98 -15.37 -12.10
C ALA A 56 10.70 -14.44 -13.29
N GLY A 57 9.70 -13.56 -13.15
CA GLY A 57 9.37 -12.54 -14.14
C GLY A 57 10.44 -11.47 -14.32
N LEU A 58 11.40 -11.35 -13.40
CA LEU A 58 12.58 -10.48 -13.58
C LEU A 58 13.42 -10.85 -14.82
N SER A 59 13.28 -12.07 -15.35
CA SER A 59 13.89 -12.48 -16.62
C SER A 59 13.31 -11.75 -17.84
N PHE A 60 12.06 -11.29 -17.76
CA PHE A 60 11.38 -10.52 -18.81
C PHE A 60 11.67 -9.02 -18.77
N ILE A 61 12.48 -8.55 -17.81
CA ILE A 61 12.95 -7.16 -17.77
C ILE A 61 14.00 -6.97 -18.85
N GLU A 62 13.75 -6.07 -19.80
CA GLU A 62 14.69 -5.77 -20.87
C GLU A 62 15.74 -4.71 -20.48
N GLN A 63 15.31 -3.68 -19.74
CA GLN A 63 16.11 -2.50 -19.48
C GLN A 63 16.35 -2.29 -17.98
N ARG A 64 17.54 -1.79 -17.65
CA ARG A 64 17.90 -1.36 -16.31
C ARG A 64 17.18 -0.06 -15.97
N ARG A 65 16.54 0.00 -14.81
CA ARG A 65 15.86 1.20 -14.29
C ARG A 65 16.26 1.43 -12.83
N LEU A 66 16.46 2.70 -12.49
CA LEU A 66 16.63 3.17 -11.12
C LEU A 66 15.57 4.23 -10.89
N ILE A 67 14.66 3.98 -9.94
CA ILE A 67 13.64 4.93 -9.53
C ILE A 67 13.88 5.25 -8.06
N LEU A 68 14.20 6.52 -7.78
CA LEU A 68 14.47 7.00 -6.42
C LEU A 68 13.20 7.42 -5.67
N LEU A 69 12.12 7.69 -6.40
CA LEU A 69 10.84 8.08 -5.84
C LEU A 69 9.71 7.45 -6.66
N SER A 70 9.10 6.41 -6.11
CA SER A 70 7.85 5.84 -6.61
C SER A 70 6.82 6.04 -5.51
N VAL A 71 5.81 6.87 -5.74
CA VAL A 71 4.73 7.13 -4.79
C VAL A 71 3.44 6.61 -5.39
N GLU A 72 2.69 5.86 -4.60
CA GLU A 72 1.43 5.26 -4.99
C GLU A 72 0.37 5.58 -3.94
N ALA A 73 -0.82 5.90 -4.42
CA ALA A 73 -2.01 6.13 -3.60
C ALA A 73 -3.13 5.25 -4.13
N GLU A 74 -3.84 4.61 -3.22
CA GLU A 74 -4.95 3.69 -3.48
C GLU A 74 -6.17 4.18 -2.70
N LEU A 75 -7.31 4.23 -3.37
CA LEU A 75 -8.62 4.45 -2.78
C LEU A 75 -9.54 3.34 -3.28
N GLY A 76 -10.30 2.74 -2.37
CA GLY A 76 -11.34 1.78 -2.75
C GLY A 76 -12.46 2.47 -3.52
N GLN A 77 -13.09 1.76 -4.46
CA GLN A 77 -14.23 2.29 -5.23
C GLN A 77 -15.36 2.74 -4.30
N GLY A 78 -15.77 1.90 -3.35
CA GLY A 78 -16.79 2.29 -2.36
C GLY A 78 -16.42 3.50 -1.50
N ALA A 79 -15.12 3.75 -1.25
CA ALA A 79 -14.69 4.97 -0.54
C ALA A 79 -14.77 6.22 -1.42
N TYR A 80 -14.49 6.08 -2.72
CA TYR A 80 -14.64 7.15 -3.70
C TYR A 80 -16.13 7.47 -3.93
N ASP A 81 -16.95 6.44 -4.12
CA ASP A 81 -18.39 6.55 -4.34
C ASP A 81 -19.07 7.16 -3.09
N ALA A 82 -18.73 6.68 -1.89
CA ALA A 82 -19.22 7.28 -0.63
C ALA A 82 -18.87 8.75 -0.51
N TYR A 83 -17.67 9.15 -0.94
CA TYR A 83 -17.25 10.55 -0.90
C TYR A 83 -18.01 11.40 -1.92
N THR A 84 -18.20 10.91 -3.14
CA THR A 84 -18.95 11.66 -4.16
C THR A 84 -20.42 11.79 -3.79
N ASP A 85 -21.02 10.72 -3.27
CA ASP A 85 -22.44 10.72 -2.90
C ASP A 85 -22.69 11.58 -1.67
N ALA A 86 -21.77 11.56 -0.68
CA ALA A 86 -21.88 12.44 0.48
C ALA A 86 -21.83 13.95 0.12
N LEU A 87 -21.23 14.30 -1.02
CA LEU A 87 -21.21 15.68 -1.52
C LEU A 87 -22.47 16.06 -2.32
N ASP A 88 -23.18 15.07 -2.86
CA ASP A 88 -24.39 15.28 -3.67
C ASP A 88 -25.67 15.19 -2.82
N VAL A 89 -25.64 14.43 -1.72
CA VAL A 89 -26.78 14.24 -0.81
C VAL A 89 -27.32 15.56 -0.26
N ASP A 90 -28.61 15.80 -0.49
CA ASP A 90 -29.35 16.86 0.19
C ASP A 90 -29.58 16.49 1.66
N THR A 91 -28.84 17.16 2.55
CA THR A 91 -28.93 16.94 4.00
C THR A 91 -30.25 17.40 4.62
N ASP A 92 -31.03 18.21 3.91
CA ASP A 92 -32.36 18.65 4.36
C ASP A 92 -33.46 17.62 4.01
N ASN A 93 -33.15 16.64 3.16
CA ASN A 93 -34.05 15.57 2.78
C ASN A 93 -33.79 14.28 3.60
N GLU A 94 -34.65 14.01 4.58
CA GLU A 94 -34.54 12.83 5.45
C GLU A 94 -34.48 11.51 4.67
N GLN A 95 -35.16 11.41 3.52
CA GLN A 95 -35.18 10.18 2.72
C GLN A 95 -33.82 9.93 2.05
N GLU A 96 -33.22 10.97 1.51
CA GLU A 96 -31.94 10.90 0.81
C GLU A 96 -30.78 10.61 1.77
N VAL A 97 -30.80 11.24 2.94
CA VAL A 97 -29.87 10.93 4.03
C VAL A 97 -30.05 9.48 4.50
N ALA A 98 -31.28 9.00 4.64
CA ALA A 98 -31.53 7.62 5.06
C ALA A 98 -31.05 6.59 4.01
N GLU A 99 -31.19 6.89 2.72
CA GLU A 99 -30.68 6.06 1.63
C GLU A 99 -29.15 6.01 1.62
N PHE A 100 -28.48 7.16 1.69
CA PHE A 100 -27.03 7.25 1.80
C PHE A 100 -26.49 6.44 2.99
N LEU A 101 -27.07 6.66 4.18
CA LEU A 101 -26.67 5.93 5.38
C LEU A 101 -26.91 4.43 5.21
N ARG A 102 -28.01 4.01 4.57
CA ARG A 102 -28.28 2.60 4.35
C ARG A 102 -27.32 1.94 3.38
N GLU A 103 -26.87 2.65 2.35
CA GLU A 103 -25.94 2.13 1.34
C GLU A 103 -24.52 1.98 1.90
N TYR A 104 -24.05 2.97 2.67
CA TYR A 104 -22.65 3.04 3.09
C TYR A 104 -22.37 2.61 4.54
N ILE A 105 -23.39 2.51 5.41
CA ILE A 105 -23.22 1.86 6.71
C ILE A 105 -22.95 0.37 6.49
N GLY A 106 -21.94 -0.16 7.19
CA GLY A 106 -21.55 -1.57 7.10
C GLY A 106 -20.50 -1.84 6.01
N ASP A 107 -20.31 -0.92 5.07
CA ASP A 107 -19.37 -1.10 3.97
C ASP A 107 -17.93 -0.71 4.34
N TYR A 108 -16.95 -1.42 3.77
CA TYR A 108 -15.53 -1.20 4.04
C TYR A 108 -14.93 -0.20 3.05
N SER A 109 -14.65 1.00 3.53
CA SER A 109 -13.84 1.99 2.83
C SER A 109 -12.35 1.67 2.98
N HIS A 110 -11.61 1.64 1.86
CA HIS A 110 -10.17 1.37 1.85
C HIS A 110 -9.39 2.59 1.38
N ALA A 111 -8.29 2.90 2.07
CA ALA A 111 -7.29 3.86 1.60
C ALA A 111 -5.89 3.36 1.92
N ALA A 112 -4.96 3.50 0.97
CA ALA A 112 -3.56 3.19 1.20
C ALA A 112 -2.63 4.15 0.45
N ALA A 113 -1.42 4.29 0.99
CA ALA A 113 -0.33 4.97 0.35
C ALA A 113 0.93 4.11 0.47
N ALA A 114 1.75 4.11 -0.58
CA ALA A 114 3.01 3.39 -0.59
C ALA A 114 4.11 4.20 -1.27
N VAL A 115 5.33 4.00 -0.81
CA VAL A 115 6.54 4.53 -1.43
C VAL A 115 7.48 3.36 -1.69
N PHE A 116 7.97 3.24 -2.92
CA PHE A 116 8.83 2.12 -3.33
C PHE A 116 9.98 2.56 -4.24
N PRO A 117 11.05 3.19 -3.71
CA PRO A 117 12.30 3.30 -4.47
C PRO A 117 12.86 1.92 -4.79
N TYR A 118 13.22 1.71 -6.06
CA TYR A 118 13.75 0.43 -6.51
C TYR A 118 14.79 0.58 -7.60
N TYR A 119 15.62 -0.45 -7.69
CA TYR A 119 16.52 -0.70 -8.80
C TYR A 119 16.18 -2.06 -9.40
N ILE A 120 16.03 -2.08 -10.73
CA ILE A 120 15.67 -3.29 -11.46
C ILE A 120 16.52 -3.42 -12.72
N ARG A 121 16.91 -4.65 -13.05
CA ARG A 121 17.63 -5.04 -14.27
C ARG A 121 17.20 -6.46 -14.65
N PRO A 122 17.56 -6.96 -15.86
CA PRO A 122 17.33 -8.36 -16.18
C PRO A 122 17.86 -9.28 -15.06
N HIS A 123 17.01 -10.19 -14.59
CA HIS A 123 17.28 -11.22 -13.57
C HIS A 123 17.57 -10.72 -12.14
N PHE A 124 17.51 -9.42 -11.86
CA PHE A 124 17.85 -8.90 -10.55
C PHE A 124 17.13 -7.59 -10.23
N ALA A 125 16.60 -7.50 -9.02
CA ALA A 125 16.01 -6.28 -8.51
C ALA A 125 16.17 -6.21 -7.00
N PHE A 126 16.18 -4.97 -6.48
CA PHE A 126 16.03 -4.70 -5.06
C PHE A 126 15.31 -3.37 -4.89
N GLY A 127 14.68 -3.18 -3.74
CA GLY A 127 14.03 -1.92 -3.40
C GLY A 127 13.73 -1.85 -1.92
N ILE A 128 13.39 -0.66 -1.47
CA ILE A 128 12.93 -0.40 -0.11
C ILE A 128 11.49 0.07 -0.26
N PHE A 129 10.55 -0.58 0.42
CA PHE A 129 9.16 -0.16 0.40
C PHE A 129 8.72 0.30 1.78
N SER A 130 7.78 1.23 1.79
CA SER A 130 7.00 1.59 2.97
C SER A 130 5.56 1.76 2.52
N SER A 131 4.61 1.18 3.26
CA SER A 131 3.19 1.28 2.96
C SER A 131 2.40 1.52 4.23
N ALA A 132 1.43 2.42 4.14
CA ALA A 132 0.42 2.66 5.15
C ALA A 132 -0.94 2.36 4.53
N LYS A 133 -1.71 1.49 5.16
CA LYS A 133 -3.08 1.17 4.75
C LYS A 133 -4.03 1.39 5.92
N THR A 134 -5.23 1.83 5.60
CA THR A 134 -6.31 2.03 6.57
C THR A 134 -7.62 1.58 5.97
N ASN A 135 -8.44 0.92 6.80
CA ASN A 135 -9.80 0.55 6.45
C ASN A 135 -10.72 1.28 7.41
N PHE A 136 -11.76 1.90 6.87
CA PHE A 136 -12.79 2.59 7.64
C PHE A 136 -14.12 1.87 7.40
N ILE A 137 -14.92 1.78 8.44
CA ILE A 137 -16.27 1.22 8.37
C ILE A 137 -17.16 2.04 9.27
N ALA A 138 -18.21 2.62 8.69
CA ALA A 138 -19.29 3.21 9.48
C ALA A 138 -20.18 2.07 9.98
N ARG A 139 -20.48 2.02 11.27
CA ARG A 139 -21.32 0.96 11.85
C ARG A 139 -22.51 1.56 12.57
N ASN A 140 -23.68 0.92 12.39
CA ASN A 140 -24.85 1.23 13.20
C ASN A 140 -24.81 0.38 14.49
N PHE A 141 -24.69 1.04 15.65
CA PHE A 141 -24.66 0.36 16.95
C PHE A 141 -25.99 -0.33 17.32
N GLN A 142 -27.12 0.16 16.80
CA GLN A 142 -28.45 -0.40 17.08
C GLN A 142 -28.72 -1.65 16.22
N TYR A 143 -28.15 -1.70 15.02
CA TYR A 143 -28.31 -2.80 14.06
C TYR A 143 -26.95 -3.24 13.50
N PRO A 144 -26.19 -4.06 14.24
CA PRO A 144 -24.80 -4.42 13.88
C PRO A 144 -24.68 -5.42 12.72
N SER A 145 -25.80 -5.86 12.14
CA SER A 145 -25.85 -6.75 10.97
C SER A 145 -26.09 -6.04 9.65
N LEU A 146 -26.29 -4.71 9.69
CA LEU A 146 -26.31 -3.84 8.52
C LEU A 146 -24.88 -3.34 8.27
#